data_AF-A0A7X3MHT9-F1
#
_entry.id   AF-A0A7X3MHT9-F1
#
_cell.length_a   1.000
_cell.length_b   1.000
_cell.length_c   1.000
_cell.angle_alpha   90.00
_cell.angle_beta   90.00
_cell.angle_gamma   90.00
#
_symmetry.space_group_name_H-M   'P 1'
#
loop_
_entity.id
_entity.type
_entity.pdbx_description
1 polymer ?
#
loop_
_entity_poly.entity_id
_entity_poly.type
_entity_poly.pdbx_seq_one_letter_code
_entity_poly.pdbx_strand_id
1 'polypeptide(L)'
;MKAITIWQPWASLIACGTKKYETRSWPTKYRGPIAIHAAAKEPRTLPQEVREALDQLDEVPLGAIIATAELVNVWHIVYNPGTDVDVAKNIPIGAESLTTDKHAPDFGDYFVPTEQEMELGDWTPGRYAWELQNVTFLPEPIPIKGKQGLWNWDVLLLRHKGRDSWDRPVYEDETGKLWKDVEPRADDGPKLCSALYNAFDGEPDTPLEVMERYKDKAIVFMPKRDTWTW
;
A
#
# COMPACT_ATOMS: atom_id res chain seq x y z
N MET A 1 9.66 3.45 -1.79
CA MET A 1 8.32 3.00 -2.24
C MET A 1 7.44 4.20 -2.58
N LYS A 2 6.37 4.07 -3.39
CA LYS A 2 5.37 5.15 -3.50
C LYS A 2 4.45 5.16 -2.30
N ALA A 3 3.84 6.29 -1.98
CA ALA A 3 2.83 6.41 -0.95
C ALA A 3 1.72 7.37 -1.38
N ILE A 4 0.52 7.14 -0.86
CA ILE A 4 -0.65 7.99 -1.08
C ILE A 4 -1.29 8.32 0.26
N THR A 5 -1.62 9.59 0.46
CA THR A 5 -2.39 10.04 1.63
C THR A 5 -3.88 9.96 1.33
N ILE A 6 -4.59 9.15 2.13
CA ILE A 6 -6.02 8.89 2.06
C ILE A 6 -6.67 9.47 3.33
N TRP A 7 -7.82 10.12 3.17
CA TRP A 7 -8.56 10.64 4.31
C TRP A 7 -9.06 9.49 5.18
N GLN A 8 -9.04 9.67 6.50
CA GLN A 8 -9.81 8.75 7.34
C GLN A 8 -11.31 8.99 7.15
N PRO A 9 -12.17 7.99 7.36
CA PRO A 9 -11.84 6.60 7.70
C PRO A 9 -11.48 5.71 6.51
N TRP A 10 -11.53 6.23 5.27
CA TRP A 10 -11.30 5.43 4.07
C TRP A 10 -9.93 4.77 4.02
N ALA A 11 -8.89 5.39 4.60
CA ALA A 11 -7.57 4.78 4.71
C ALA A 11 -7.66 3.45 5.50
N SER A 12 -8.32 3.46 6.66
CA SER A 12 -8.54 2.24 7.46
C SER A 12 -9.47 1.25 6.77
N LEU A 13 -10.53 1.71 6.10
CA LEU A 13 -11.44 0.83 5.35
C LEU A 13 -10.73 0.10 4.21
N ILE A 14 -9.75 0.73 3.57
CA ILE A 14 -8.89 0.06 2.60
C ILE A 14 -7.97 -0.92 3.32
N ALA A 15 -7.35 -0.48 4.42
CA ALA A 15 -6.37 -1.26 5.15
C ALA A 15 -6.95 -2.57 5.75
N CYS A 16 -8.24 -2.58 6.14
CA CYS A 16 -8.95 -3.78 6.60
C CYS A 16 -9.64 -4.57 5.47
N GLY A 17 -9.59 -4.08 4.22
CA GLY A 17 -10.13 -4.76 3.05
C GLY A 17 -11.63 -4.56 2.79
N THR A 18 -12.33 -3.76 3.60
CA THR A 18 -13.73 -3.37 3.34
C THR A 18 -13.86 -2.57 2.04
N LYS A 19 -12.85 -1.77 1.72
CA LYS A 19 -12.77 -0.98 0.49
C LYS A 19 -11.57 -1.39 -0.36
N LYS A 20 -11.79 -1.61 -1.65
CA LYS A 20 -10.78 -2.05 -2.62
C LYS A 20 -10.32 -0.93 -3.54
N TYR A 21 -11.21 0.03 -3.84
CA TYR A 21 -10.93 1.09 -4.81
C TYR A 21 -10.78 2.46 -4.16
N GLU A 22 -9.61 3.08 -4.28
CA GLU A 22 -9.45 4.48 -3.91
C GLU A 22 -9.92 5.40 -5.04
N THR A 23 -10.88 6.29 -4.79
CA THR A 23 -11.44 7.16 -5.84
C THR A 23 -10.77 8.53 -5.88
N ARG A 24 -10.35 8.98 -7.07
CA ARG A 24 -9.59 10.23 -7.25
C ARG A 24 -10.07 11.01 -8.47
N SER A 25 -9.86 12.32 -8.45
CA SER A 25 -10.10 13.20 -9.60
C SER A 25 -8.99 13.16 -10.66
N TRP A 26 -7.93 12.36 -10.43
CA TRP A 26 -6.79 12.27 -11.33
C TRP A 26 -6.28 10.83 -11.46
N PRO A 27 -5.75 10.44 -12.63
CA PRO A 27 -5.17 9.12 -12.85
C PRO A 27 -3.67 9.12 -12.56
N THR A 28 -3.08 7.94 -12.45
CA THR A 28 -1.62 7.76 -12.49
C THR A 28 -1.25 6.63 -13.45
N LYS A 29 -0.07 6.74 -14.06
CA LYS A 29 0.54 5.65 -14.83
C LYS A 29 1.31 4.65 -13.95
N TYR A 30 1.56 5.01 -12.68
CA TYR A 30 2.26 4.13 -11.75
C TYR A 30 1.45 2.88 -11.46
N ARG A 31 2.11 1.72 -11.48
CA ARG A 31 1.61 0.44 -10.98
C ARG A 31 2.70 -0.21 -10.14
N GLY A 32 2.30 -0.91 -9.08
CA GLY A 32 3.22 -1.57 -8.15
C GLY A 32 3.07 -1.13 -6.70
N PRO A 33 4.08 -1.40 -5.86
CA PRO A 33 3.97 -1.25 -4.40
C PRO A 33 3.71 0.17 -3.92
N ILE A 34 2.68 0.32 -3.09
CA ILE A 34 2.23 1.60 -2.55
C ILE A 34 1.95 1.51 -1.05
N ALA A 35 2.41 2.50 -0.30
CA ALA A 35 2.06 2.66 1.11
C ALA A 35 0.80 3.53 1.27
N ILE A 36 -0.07 3.12 2.18
CA ILE A 36 -1.31 3.82 2.52
C ILE A 36 -1.03 4.67 3.76
N HIS A 37 -1.05 5.99 3.57
CA HIS A 37 -0.95 6.98 4.63
C HIS A 37 -2.34 7.44 5.06
N ALA A 38 -2.66 7.30 6.33
CA ALA A 38 -3.86 7.88 6.92
C ALA A 38 -3.65 9.37 7.19
N ALA A 39 -4.48 10.23 6.58
CA ALA A 39 -4.41 11.66 6.77
C ALA A 39 -4.53 12.05 8.25
N ALA A 40 -3.84 13.12 8.67
CA ALA A 40 -3.82 13.56 10.07
C ALA A 40 -5.11 14.31 10.51
N LYS A 41 -6.06 14.51 9.59
CA LYS A 41 -7.31 15.22 9.86
C LYS A 41 -8.47 14.32 9.50
N GLU A 42 -9.49 14.33 10.34
CA GLU A 42 -10.74 13.64 10.07
C GLU A 42 -11.70 14.52 9.26
N PRO A 43 -12.58 13.91 8.46
CA PRO A 43 -13.68 14.59 7.82
C PRO A 43 -14.63 15.14 8.88
N ARG A 44 -15.20 16.32 8.63
CA ARG A 44 -16.19 16.93 9.55
C ARG A 44 -17.48 16.12 9.67
N THR A 45 -17.83 15.40 8.61
CA THR A 45 -19.06 14.62 8.50
C THR A 45 -18.74 13.33 7.78
N LEU A 46 -19.31 12.23 8.28
CA LEU A 46 -19.22 10.92 7.66
C LEU A 46 -20.60 10.51 7.16
N PRO A 47 -20.70 9.95 5.94
CA PRO A 47 -21.88 9.21 5.50
C PRO A 47 -22.25 8.12 6.51
N GLN A 48 -23.52 7.72 6.56
CA GLN A 48 -24.00 6.73 7.54
C GLN A 48 -23.32 5.37 7.33
N GLU A 49 -23.20 4.97 6.07
CA GLU A 49 -22.63 3.71 5.61
C GLU A 49 -21.15 3.61 6.02
N VAL A 50 -20.44 4.74 5.95
CA VAL A 50 -19.06 4.87 6.42
C VAL A 50 -18.96 4.70 7.93
N ARG A 51 -19.95 5.18 8.70
CA ARG A 51 -20.00 4.99 10.17
C ARG A 51 -20.27 3.54 10.53
N GLU A 52 -21.19 2.88 9.84
CA GLU A 52 -21.50 1.45 10.07
C GLU A 52 -20.28 0.56 9.77
N ALA A 53 -19.52 0.89 8.72
CA ALA A 53 -18.28 0.20 8.40
C ALA A 53 -17.17 0.43 9.45
N LEU A 54 -17.20 1.56 10.16
CA LEU A 54 -16.25 1.88 11.23
C LEU A 54 -16.48 1.07 12.51
N ASP A 55 -17.70 0.60 12.78
CA ASP A 55 -18.01 -0.18 13.99
C ASP A 55 -17.23 -1.50 14.07
N GLN A 56 -16.62 -1.92 12.96
CA GLN A 56 -15.75 -3.11 12.88
C GLN A 56 -14.27 -2.82 13.16
N LEU A 57 -13.91 -1.56 13.47
CA LEU A 57 -12.53 -1.12 13.67
C LEU A 57 -12.31 -0.64 15.10
N ASP A 58 -11.35 -1.26 15.80
CA ASP A 58 -11.00 -0.88 17.17
C ASP A 58 -10.26 0.47 17.22
N GLU A 59 -9.37 0.73 16.26
CA GLU A 59 -8.57 1.95 16.19
C GLU A 59 -8.47 2.51 14.77
N VAL A 60 -8.46 3.85 14.66
CA VAL A 60 -8.37 4.59 13.39
C VAL A 60 -7.14 5.50 13.45
N PRO A 61 -5.92 4.99 13.15
CA PRO A 61 -4.69 5.76 13.25
C PRO A 61 -4.68 6.99 12.33
N LEU A 62 -4.10 8.09 12.79
CA LEU A 62 -3.99 9.35 12.05
C LEU A 62 -2.53 9.75 11.83
N GLY A 63 -2.23 10.35 10.68
CA GLY A 63 -0.91 10.93 10.41
C GLY A 63 0.21 9.89 10.30
N ALA A 64 -0.11 8.68 9.87
CA ALA A 64 0.84 7.56 9.80
C ALA A 64 0.65 6.72 8.54
N ILE A 65 1.69 5.98 8.14
CA ILE A 65 1.52 4.83 7.24
C ILE A 65 0.89 3.70 8.06
N ILE A 66 -0.19 3.12 7.55
CA ILE A 66 -0.99 2.12 8.27
C ILE A 66 -1.08 0.79 7.53
N ALA A 67 -0.78 0.80 6.22
CA ALA A 67 -0.79 -0.39 5.39
C ALA A 67 0.14 -0.24 4.20
N THR A 68 0.49 -1.37 3.59
CA THR A 68 1.07 -1.45 2.25
C THR A 68 0.14 -2.22 1.33
N ALA A 69 0.15 -1.90 0.05
CA ALA A 69 -0.66 -2.53 -0.98
C ALA A 69 0.09 -2.53 -2.33
N GLU A 70 -0.56 -3.06 -3.35
CA GLU A 70 -0.14 -2.94 -4.75
C GLU A 70 -1.20 -2.20 -5.53
N LEU A 71 -0.82 -1.11 -6.21
CA LEU A 71 -1.67 -0.44 -7.19
C LEU A 71 -1.60 -1.22 -8.49
N VAL A 72 -2.60 -2.06 -8.74
CA VAL A 72 -2.61 -2.97 -9.90
C VAL A 72 -3.30 -2.37 -11.11
N ASN A 73 -4.31 -1.51 -10.88
CA ASN A 73 -4.98 -0.81 -11.97
C ASN A 73 -5.51 0.57 -11.58
N VAL A 74 -5.82 1.39 -12.58
CA VAL A 74 -6.55 2.66 -12.45
C VAL A 74 -7.57 2.66 -13.57
N TRP A 75 -8.84 2.70 -13.18
CA TRP A 75 -9.98 2.63 -14.09
C TRP A 75 -10.61 4.01 -14.27
N HIS A 76 -11.17 4.28 -15.44
CA HIS A 76 -11.94 5.48 -15.71
C HIS A 76 -13.40 5.27 -15.35
N ILE A 77 -13.95 6.09 -14.47
CA ILE A 77 -15.34 5.97 -14.04
C ILE A 77 -16.23 6.64 -15.09
N VAL A 78 -17.19 5.92 -15.64
CA VAL A 78 -18.02 6.34 -16.78
C VAL A 78 -19.48 5.96 -16.59
N TYR A 79 -20.34 6.63 -17.38
CA TYR A 79 -21.69 6.14 -17.63
C TYR A 79 -21.65 5.04 -18.68
N ASN A 80 -22.49 4.01 -18.54
CA ASN A 80 -22.68 2.97 -19.55
C ASN A 80 -21.35 2.33 -20.00
N PRO A 81 -20.56 1.74 -19.08
CA PRO A 81 -19.26 1.16 -19.41
C PRO A 81 -19.38 -0.04 -20.36
N GLY A 82 -18.31 -0.29 -21.11
CA GLY A 82 -18.17 -1.46 -21.97
C GLY A 82 -18.54 -1.20 -23.43
N THR A 83 -18.13 -2.12 -24.31
CA THR A 83 -18.25 -1.94 -25.77
C THR A 83 -19.56 -2.48 -26.36
N ASP A 84 -20.28 -3.35 -25.64
CA ASP A 84 -21.58 -3.85 -26.05
C ASP A 84 -22.67 -2.85 -25.66
N VAL A 85 -23.21 -2.14 -26.66
CA VAL A 85 -24.19 -1.07 -26.46
C VAL A 85 -25.49 -1.56 -25.83
N ASP A 86 -25.92 -2.80 -26.11
CA ASP A 86 -27.16 -3.35 -25.59
C ASP A 86 -27.06 -3.70 -24.11
N VAL A 87 -25.86 -4.04 -23.65
CA VAL A 87 -25.56 -4.24 -22.22
C VAL A 87 -25.31 -2.89 -21.54
N ALA A 88 -24.41 -2.08 -22.10
CA ALA A 88 -23.91 -0.83 -21.52
C ALA A 88 -25.04 0.15 -21.16
N LYS A 89 -26.07 0.27 -22.03
CA LYS A 89 -27.22 1.16 -21.79
C LYS A 89 -28.01 0.89 -20.51
N ASN A 90 -27.85 -0.30 -19.93
CA ASN A 90 -28.52 -0.70 -18.69
C ASN A 90 -27.60 -0.59 -17.45
N ILE A 91 -26.36 -0.14 -17.62
CA ILE A 91 -25.38 0.02 -16.54
C ILE A 91 -25.16 1.52 -16.31
N PRO A 92 -25.81 2.12 -15.30
CA PRO A 92 -25.76 3.57 -15.12
C PRO A 92 -24.36 4.06 -14.83
N ILE A 93 -23.60 3.37 -13.97
CA ILE A 93 -22.22 3.76 -13.60
C ILE A 93 -21.36 2.50 -13.54
N GLY A 94 -20.15 2.60 -14.08
CA GLY A 94 -19.09 1.66 -13.78
C GLY A 94 -17.72 2.23 -14.13
N ALA A 95 -16.74 1.36 -14.25
CA ALA A 95 -15.36 1.74 -14.46
C ALA A 95 -14.76 0.91 -15.60
N GLU A 96 -14.15 1.56 -16.59
CA GLU A 96 -13.59 0.94 -17.78
C GLU A 96 -12.08 1.18 -17.92
N SER A 97 -11.42 0.37 -18.74
CA SER A 97 -9.99 0.52 -19.00
C SER A 97 -9.69 1.91 -19.57
N LEU A 98 -8.52 2.44 -19.19
CA LEU A 98 -7.99 3.70 -19.74
C LEU A 98 -7.50 3.56 -21.19
N THR A 99 -7.33 2.35 -21.71
CA THR A 99 -6.80 2.14 -23.05
C THR A 99 -7.84 2.43 -24.12
N THR A 100 -7.43 3.20 -25.13
CA THR A 100 -8.23 3.39 -26.36
C THR A 100 -7.72 2.53 -27.51
N ASP A 101 -6.63 1.77 -27.30
CA ASP A 101 -6.09 0.87 -28.32
C ASP A 101 -6.89 -0.42 -28.35
N LYS A 102 -7.66 -0.63 -29.42
CA LYS A 102 -8.47 -1.83 -29.66
C LYS A 102 -7.69 -3.15 -29.70
N HIS A 103 -6.37 -3.10 -29.78
CA HIS A 103 -5.49 -4.27 -29.76
C HIS A 103 -4.87 -4.53 -28.39
N ALA A 104 -5.06 -3.63 -27.42
CA ALA A 104 -4.62 -3.85 -26.05
C ALA A 104 -5.44 -4.99 -25.41
N PRO A 105 -4.81 -5.83 -24.58
CA PRO A 105 -5.48 -6.99 -23.98
C PRO A 105 -6.63 -6.59 -23.04
N ASP A 106 -6.55 -5.40 -22.46
CA ASP A 106 -7.54 -4.83 -21.55
C ASP A 106 -8.52 -3.86 -22.25
N PHE A 107 -8.53 -3.82 -23.59
CA PHE A 107 -9.46 -2.96 -24.31
C PHE A 107 -10.90 -3.43 -24.13
N GLY A 108 -11.76 -2.50 -23.73
CA GLY A 108 -13.17 -2.78 -23.48
C GLY A 108 -13.42 -3.47 -22.14
N ASP A 109 -12.38 -3.76 -21.35
CA ASP A 109 -12.54 -4.25 -19.99
C ASP A 109 -13.26 -3.20 -19.15
N TYR A 110 -14.20 -3.67 -18.35
CA TYR A 110 -14.91 -2.85 -17.39
C TYR A 110 -15.41 -3.68 -16.21
N PHE A 111 -15.79 -2.99 -15.15
CA PHE A 111 -16.55 -3.56 -14.05
C PHE A 111 -17.61 -2.60 -13.54
N VAL A 112 -18.60 -3.16 -12.85
CA VAL A 112 -19.62 -2.41 -12.12
C VAL A 112 -19.26 -2.47 -10.64
N PRO A 113 -19.07 -1.33 -9.95
CA PRO A 113 -18.80 -1.33 -8.52
C PRO A 113 -19.96 -1.96 -7.75
N THR A 114 -19.64 -2.61 -6.63
CA THR A 114 -20.67 -3.07 -5.70
C THR A 114 -21.35 -1.87 -5.04
N GLU A 115 -22.54 -2.09 -4.48
CA GLU A 115 -23.26 -1.07 -3.70
C GLU A 115 -22.37 -0.48 -2.58
N GLN A 116 -21.71 -1.36 -1.82
CA GLN A 116 -20.75 -0.95 -0.80
C GLN A 116 -19.60 -0.08 -1.35
N GLU A 117 -19.05 -0.39 -2.53
CA GLU A 117 -18.01 0.47 -3.12
C GLU A 117 -18.55 1.83 -3.51
N MET A 118 -19.78 1.89 -4.05
CA MET A 118 -20.46 3.12 -4.40
C MET A 118 -20.73 4.00 -3.19
N GLU A 119 -21.11 3.41 -2.05
CA GLU A 119 -21.33 4.12 -0.79
C GLU A 119 -20.04 4.63 -0.16
N LEU A 120 -18.95 3.87 -0.28
CA LEU A 120 -17.66 4.18 0.32
C LEU A 120 -16.75 5.02 -0.59
N GLY A 121 -17.20 5.51 -1.74
CA GLY A 121 -16.37 6.24 -2.69
C GLY A 121 -17.13 7.26 -3.53
N ASP A 122 -16.41 8.20 -4.14
CA ASP A 122 -16.98 9.14 -5.10
C ASP A 122 -16.85 8.58 -6.51
N TRP A 123 -17.92 7.89 -6.95
CA TRP A 123 -18.04 7.28 -8.27
C TRP A 123 -18.68 8.19 -9.31
N THR A 124 -18.59 9.52 -9.12
CA THR A 124 -19.01 10.46 -10.15
C THR A 124 -18.23 10.20 -11.45
N PRO A 125 -18.89 9.99 -12.60
CA PRO A 125 -18.21 9.79 -13.87
C PRO A 125 -17.25 10.92 -14.24
N GLY A 126 -16.13 10.58 -14.88
CA GLY A 126 -14.98 11.46 -15.13
C GLY A 126 -13.90 11.39 -14.06
N ARG A 127 -14.14 10.66 -12.96
CA ARG A 127 -13.13 10.34 -11.93
C ARG A 127 -12.45 9.01 -12.24
N TYR A 128 -11.55 8.60 -11.34
CA TYR A 128 -10.77 7.39 -11.48
C TYR A 128 -10.86 6.51 -10.24
N ALA A 129 -11.00 5.21 -10.43
CA ALA A 129 -10.97 4.20 -9.37
C ALA A 129 -9.60 3.50 -9.39
N TRP A 130 -8.80 3.72 -8.35
CA TRP A 130 -7.49 3.09 -8.17
C TRP A 130 -7.68 1.75 -7.49
N GLU A 131 -7.38 0.67 -8.20
CA GLU A 131 -7.53 -0.69 -7.69
C GLU A 131 -6.32 -1.09 -6.86
N LEU A 132 -6.55 -1.33 -5.58
CA LEU A 132 -5.53 -1.76 -4.63
C LEU A 132 -5.72 -3.24 -4.31
N GLN A 133 -4.65 -4.02 -4.45
CA GLN A 133 -4.60 -5.44 -4.10
C GLN A 133 -3.49 -5.71 -3.08
N ASN A 134 -3.47 -6.93 -2.53
CA ASN A 134 -2.45 -7.38 -1.58
C ASN A 134 -2.26 -6.42 -0.40
N VAL A 135 -3.37 -5.85 0.07
CA VAL A 135 -3.37 -4.91 1.19
C VAL A 135 -2.96 -5.64 2.47
N THR A 136 -1.93 -5.14 3.12
CA THR A 136 -1.39 -5.67 4.37
C THR A 136 -1.40 -4.56 5.41
N PHE A 137 -2.21 -4.71 6.44
CA PHE A 137 -2.21 -3.83 7.61
C PHE A 137 -0.87 -3.93 8.34
N LEU A 138 -0.31 -2.79 8.74
CA LEU A 138 0.91 -2.77 9.54
C LEU A 138 0.55 -3.01 11.01
N PRO A 139 1.28 -3.87 11.74
CA PRO A 139 0.98 -4.11 13.15
C PRO A 139 1.14 -2.85 14.01
N GLU A 140 2.02 -1.94 13.60
CA GLU A 140 2.19 -0.62 14.22
C GLU A 140 2.18 0.47 13.14
N PRO A 141 1.36 1.52 13.30
CA PRO A 141 1.40 2.68 12.40
C PRO A 141 2.76 3.36 12.43
N ILE A 142 3.25 3.82 11.28
CA ILE A 142 4.53 4.52 11.17
C ILE A 142 4.26 6.02 11.07
N PRO A 143 4.50 6.82 12.13
CA PRO A 143 4.18 8.24 12.12
C PRO A 143 5.03 8.99 11.08
N ILE A 144 4.35 9.65 10.14
CA ILE A 144 5.02 10.47 9.13
C ILE A 144 4.06 11.52 8.59
N LYS A 145 4.59 12.71 8.27
CA LYS A 145 3.79 13.75 7.64
C LYS A 145 3.38 13.33 6.23
N GLY A 146 2.07 13.20 6.01
CA GLY A 146 1.49 12.95 4.69
C GLY A 146 1.76 14.09 3.71
N LYS A 147 1.64 13.78 2.41
CA LYS A 147 1.85 14.75 1.31
C LYS A 147 0.71 14.63 0.30
N GLN A 148 0.45 15.72 -0.42
CA GLN A 148 -0.52 15.72 -1.52
C GLN A 148 0.03 14.97 -2.73
N GLY A 149 -0.87 14.36 -3.51
CA GLY A 149 -0.51 13.57 -4.70
C GLY A 149 0.13 12.22 -4.35
N LEU A 150 0.66 11.55 -5.38
CA LEU A 150 1.48 10.34 -5.21
C LEU A 150 2.91 10.76 -4.86
N TRP A 151 3.40 10.40 -3.69
CA TRP A 151 4.70 10.85 -3.18
C TRP A 151 5.68 9.69 -2.97
N ASN A 152 6.98 10.01 -2.91
CA ASN A 152 8.02 9.03 -2.61
C ASN A 152 8.18 8.89 -1.10
N TRP A 153 8.01 7.67 -0.62
CA TRP A 153 8.36 7.27 0.73
C TRP A 153 9.74 6.61 0.69
N ASP A 154 10.75 7.40 1.03
CA ASP A 154 12.16 7.03 0.98
C ASP A 154 12.55 6.29 2.26
N VAL A 155 12.30 4.98 2.26
CA VAL A 155 12.59 4.06 3.37
C VAL A 155 13.37 2.85 2.91
N LEU A 156 14.04 2.17 3.83
CA LEU A 156 14.50 0.80 3.67
C LEU A 156 13.45 -0.12 4.28
N LEU A 157 12.67 -0.78 3.44
CA LEU A 157 11.63 -1.70 3.88
C LEU A 157 12.19 -3.12 3.96
N LEU A 158 12.07 -3.76 5.11
CA LEU A 158 12.70 -5.05 5.41
C LEU A 158 11.66 -6.10 5.73
N ARG A 159 11.45 -7.05 4.81
CA ARG A 159 10.51 -8.17 4.96
C ARG A 159 11.19 -9.33 5.65
N HIS A 160 10.69 -9.76 6.79
CA HIS A 160 11.28 -10.88 7.52
C HIS A 160 11.21 -12.17 6.68
N LYS A 161 12.35 -12.85 6.51
CA LYS A 161 12.49 -14.10 5.75
C LYS A 161 12.71 -15.32 6.64
N GLY A 162 13.05 -15.11 7.91
CA GLY A 162 13.42 -16.15 8.86
C GLY A 162 14.75 -15.84 9.53
N ARG A 163 15.33 -16.84 10.18
CA ARG A 163 16.63 -16.73 10.84
C ARG A 163 17.65 -17.64 10.15
N ASP A 164 18.88 -17.16 10.04
CA ASP A 164 19.98 -17.96 9.46
C ASP A 164 20.51 -19.02 10.44
N SER A 165 21.48 -19.80 9.99
CA SER A 165 22.14 -20.84 10.80
C SER A 165 22.82 -20.35 12.10
N TRP A 166 22.97 -19.04 12.28
CA TRP A 166 23.50 -18.39 13.50
C TRP A 166 22.40 -17.72 14.33
N ASP A 167 21.13 -18.03 14.04
CA ASP A 167 19.95 -17.45 14.69
C ASP A 167 19.82 -15.92 14.51
N ARG A 168 20.42 -15.37 13.44
CA ARG A 168 20.27 -13.94 13.10
C ARG A 168 19.06 -13.75 12.19
N PRO A 169 18.17 -12.79 12.49
CA PRO A 169 17.08 -12.43 11.60
C PRO A 169 17.58 -11.98 10.22
N VAL A 170 16.98 -12.56 9.19
CA VAL A 170 17.22 -12.25 7.78
C VAL A 170 16.00 -11.53 7.23
N TYR A 171 16.23 -10.43 6.54
CA TYR A 171 15.20 -9.64 5.88
C TYR A 171 15.53 -9.45 4.40
N GLU A 172 14.50 -9.24 3.59
CA GLU A 172 14.60 -8.93 2.18
C GLU A 172 14.06 -7.51 1.93
N ASP A 173 14.83 -6.68 1.21
CA ASP A 173 14.36 -5.36 0.78
C ASP A 173 13.60 -5.40 -0.55
N GLU A 174 13.06 -4.25 -0.97
CA GLU A 174 12.31 -4.13 -2.22
C GLU A 174 13.12 -4.47 -3.50
N THR A 175 14.44 -4.56 -3.40
CA THR A 175 15.33 -4.91 -4.51
C THR A 175 15.70 -6.40 -4.52
N GLY A 176 15.18 -7.18 -3.56
CA GLY A 176 15.56 -8.58 -3.35
C GLY A 176 16.89 -8.74 -2.61
N LYS A 177 17.46 -7.64 -2.09
CA LYS A 177 18.70 -7.70 -1.32
C LYS A 177 18.40 -8.19 0.09
N LEU A 178 19.20 -9.14 0.55
CA LEU A 178 19.14 -9.71 1.88
C LEU A 178 19.97 -8.90 2.87
N TRP A 179 19.36 -8.70 4.03
CA TRP A 179 19.87 -7.95 5.16
C TRP A 179 19.83 -8.84 6.39
N LYS A 180 20.84 -8.71 7.24
CA LYS A 180 20.97 -9.44 8.51
C LYS A 180 21.05 -8.46 9.64
N ASP A 181 20.21 -8.62 10.65
CA ASP A 181 20.43 -7.92 11.93
C ASP A 181 21.43 -8.73 12.75
N VAL A 182 22.67 -8.22 12.85
CA VAL A 182 23.77 -8.95 13.50
C VAL A 182 23.77 -8.81 15.02
N GLU A 183 23.04 -7.83 15.55
CA GLU A 183 22.84 -7.62 16.98
C GLU A 183 21.35 -7.36 17.26
N PRO A 184 20.47 -8.38 17.09
CA PRO A 184 19.03 -8.23 17.21
C PRO A 184 18.58 -8.21 18.68
N ARG A 185 19.26 -7.46 19.56
CA ARG A 185 18.84 -7.26 20.95
C ARG A 185 17.61 -6.34 20.98
N ALA A 186 16.66 -6.65 21.86
CA ALA A 186 15.41 -5.89 21.98
C ALA A 186 15.63 -4.42 22.38
N ASP A 187 16.61 -4.18 23.26
CA ASP A 187 16.90 -2.85 23.81
C ASP A 187 17.81 -1.99 22.92
N ASP A 188 18.48 -2.58 21.94
CA ASP A 188 19.40 -1.88 21.03
C ASP A 188 18.71 -1.55 19.71
N GLY A 189 19.25 -0.60 18.95
CA GLY A 189 18.84 -0.37 17.56
C GLY A 189 19.31 -1.50 16.61
N PRO A 190 18.72 -1.63 15.41
CA PRO A 190 19.12 -2.64 14.44
C PRO A 190 20.56 -2.44 13.95
N LYS A 191 21.32 -3.52 13.87
CA LYS A 191 22.67 -3.55 13.28
C LYS A 191 22.61 -4.33 11.98
N LEU A 192 22.25 -3.64 10.91
CA LEU A 192 21.99 -4.27 9.62
C LEU A 192 23.27 -4.39 8.79
N CYS A 193 23.52 -5.58 8.26
CA CYS A 193 24.54 -5.85 7.25
C CYS A 193 23.90 -6.49 6.03
N SER A 194 24.44 -6.26 4.83
CA SER A 194 24.08 -7.08 3.67
C SER A 194 24.55 -8.52 3.85
N ALA A 195 23.88 -9.47 3.19
CA ALA A 195 24.36 -10.84 3.14
C ALA A 195 25.37 -11.04 2.00
N LEU A 196 26.50 -11.70 2.29
CA LEU A 196 27.49 -12.09 1.28
C LEU A 196 26.84 -12.97 0.22
N TYR A 197 27.12 -12.67 -1.06
CA TYR A 197 26.49 -13.29 -2.23
C TYR A 197 24.95 -13.24 -2.24
N ASN A 198 24.35 -12.34 -1.45
CA ASN A 198 22.91 -12.27 -1.26
C ASN A 198 22.28 -13.62 -0.81
N ALA A 199 23.04 -14.45 -0.11
CA ALA A 199 22.63 -15.79 0.30
C ALA A 199 22.00 -15.76 1.70
N PHE A 200 20.95 -16.56 1.91
CA PHE A 200 20.24 -16.62 3.19
C PHE A 200 21.18 -16.96 4.37
N ASP A 201 22.05 -17.95 4.21
CA ASP A 201 23.09 -18.33 5.17
C ASP A 201 24.47 -17.69 4.90
N GLY A 202 24.56 -16.74 3.96
CA GLY A 202 25.80 -16.03 3.68
C GLY A 202 26.27 -15.21 4.89
N GLU A 203 27.57 -15.04 5.07
CA GLU A 203 28.08 -14.20 6.16
C GLU A 203 27.61 -12.74 6.01
N PRO A 204 27.44 -11.99 7.11
CA PRO A 204 27.28 -10.55 7.06
C PRO A 204 28.47 -9.92 6.33
N ASP A 205 28.18 -9.03 5.39
CA ASP A 205 29.17 -8.46 4.48
C ASP A 205 29.37 -6.97 4.75
N THR A 206 28.53 -6.09 4.17
CA THR A 206 28.70 -4.65 4.30
C THR A 206 27.67 -4.06 5.27
N PRO A 207 28.09 -3.35 6.33
CA PRO A 207 27.18 -2.66 7.25
C PRO A 207 26.32 -1.59 6.55
N LEU A 208 25.07 -1.43 6.98
CA LEU A 208 24.15 -0.41 6.48
C LEU A 208 24.70 1.01 6.70
N GLU A 209 25.34 1.24 7.85
CA GLU A 209 25.85 2.55 8.28
C GLU A 209 26.92 3.14 7.36
N VAL A 210 27.65 2.31 6.61
CA VAL A 210 28.67 2.77 5.65
C VAL A 210 28.09 2.99 4.24
N MET A 211 26.82 2.66 4.01
CA MET A 211 26.19 2.78 2.71
C MET A 211 25.48 4.13 2.56
N GLU A 212 26.11 5.08 1.86
CA GLU A 212 25.57 6.45 1.68
C GLU A 212 24.14 6.48 1.13
N ARG A 213 23.75 5.50 0.30
CA ARG A 213 22.39 5.39 -0.27
C ARG A 213 21.27 5.17 0.77
N TYR A 214 21.61 4.85 2.02
CA TYR A 214 20.65 4.56 3.11
C TYR A 214 20.76 5.51 4.31
N LYS A 215 21.71 6.44 4.31
CA LYS A 215 22.09 7.26 5.47
C LYS A 215 20.94 7.97 6.18
N ASP A 216 19.96 8.45 5.43
CA ASP A 216 18.81 9.20 5.96
C ASP A 216 17.48 8.44 5.78
N LYS A 217 17.54 7.18 5.34
CA LYS A 217 16.34 6.38 5.14
C LYS A 217 15.85 5.83 6.47
N ALA A 218 14.58 6.04 6.77
CA ALA A 218 13.95 5.33 7.87
C ALA A 218 13.95 3.82 7.57
N ILE A 219 14.24 3.00 8.58
CA ILE A 219 14.22 1.55 8.50
C ILE A 219 12.86 1.08 8.98
N VAL A 220 12.19 0.27 8.17
CA VAL A 220 10.87 -0.26 8.48
C VAL A 220 10.92 -1.78 8.38
N PHE A 221 10.63 -2.47 9.48
CA PHE A 221 10.54 -3.92 9.51
C PHE A 221 9.09 -4.36 9.27
N MET A 222 8.90 -5.41 8.49
CA MET A 222 7.60 -6.01 8.23
C MET A 222 7.63 -7.51 8.56
N PRO A 223 6.72 -8.00 9.44
CA PRO A 223 5.70 -7.24 10.16
C PRO A 223 6.27 -6.35 11.28
N LYS A 224 7.32 -6.80 11.97
CA LYS A 224 8.05 -6.05 12.99
C LYS A 224 9.50 -6.52 13.02
N ARG A 225 10.36 -5.81 13.74
CA ARG A 225 11.74 -6.27 13.96
C ARG A 225 11.70 -7.55 14.79
N ASP A 226 12.36 -8.59 14.29
CA ASP A 226 12.60 -9.82 15.02
C ASP A 226 13.84 -9.61 15.90
N THR A 227 13.70 -9.88 17.20
CA THR A 227 14.75 -9.67 18.21
C THR A 227 14.96 -10.95 19.00
N TRP A 228 16.13 -11.14 19.58
CA TRP A 228 16.36 -12.17 20.59
C TRP A 228 15.47 -11.94 21.81
N THR A 229 15.06 -13.04 22.45
CA THR A 229 14.10 -13.04 23.57
C THR A 229 14.71 -13.49 24.90
N TRP A 230 16.05 -13.52 25.00
CA TRP A 230 16.79 -14.02 26.17
C TRP A 230 17.32 -12.91 27.06
#